data_AF-A0A2T7DQ76-F1
#
_entry.id   AF-A0A2T7DQ76-F1
#
_cell.length_a   1.000
_cell.length_b   1.000
_cell.length_c   1.000
_cell.angle_alpha   90.00
_cell.angle_beta   90.00
_cell.angle_gamma   90.00
#
_symmetry.space_group_name_H-M   'P 1'
#
loop_
_entity.id
_entity.type
_entity.pdbx_description
1 polymer ?
#
loop_
_entity_poly.entity_id
_entity_poly.type
_entity_poly.pdbx_seq_one_letter_code
_entity_poly.pdbx_strand_id
1 'polypeptide(L)'
;MLFADDVVLVDESRVEVNMKLELWRHTLESRGFRLRRTKTEYMMCDFSPTRYEDGDVSLEGQVVAKKDTFRYLGSMLQKDGDIDEDVKHRISAGWLKWRQVSGVLCDKKVPQRLKGKFYRTAIRPAILYGAECWPTKRRHVQQLSVAEMRMLRWFCGRTGRDRVRNEEIRDRVGVAPIEEKLIQHRLR
;
A
#
# COMPACT_ATOMS: atom_id res chain seq x y z
N MET A 1 -4.93 -1.34 17.58
CA MET A 1 -5.73 -0.45 16.70
C MET A 1 -7.01 -1.18 16.33
N LEU A 2 -8.10 -0.44 16.13
CA LEU A 2 -9.43 -1.00 15.85
C LEU A 2 -10.09 -0.21 14.72
N PHE A 3 -10.61 -0.90 13.71
CA PHE A 3 -11.43 -0.30 12.67
C PHE A 3 -12.52 -1.29 12.25
N ALA A 4 -13.78 -0.97 12.53
CA ALA A 4 -14.91 -1.89 12.34
C ALA A 4 -14.63 -3.27 12.99
N ASP A 5 -14.57 -4.35 12.20
CA ASP A 5 -14.25 -5.71 12.64
C ASP A 5 -12.74 -6.04 12.61
N ASP A 6 -11.90 -5.19 12.02
CA ASP A 6 -10.46 -5.39 11.95
C ASP A 6 -9.78 -4.89 13.25
N VAL A 7 -9.13 -5.82 13.96
CA VAL A 7 -8.40 -5.56 15.22
C VAL A 7 -6.93 -5.91 15.05
N VAL A 8 -6.05 -5.00 15.47
CA VAL A 8 -4.60 -5.24 15.53
C VAL A 8 -4.14 -5.19 16.97
N LEU A 9 -3.60 -6.32 17.43
CA LEU A 9 -2.92 -6.48 18.71
C LEU A 9 -1.42 -6.42 18.46
N VAL A 10 -0.71 -5.60 19.24
CA VAL A 10 0.74 -5.44 19.17
C VAL A 10 1.30 -5.60 20.57
N ASP A 11 2.37 -6.36 20.68
CA ASP A 11 3.16 -6.47 21.89
C ASP A 11 4.63 -6.74 21.59
N GLU A 12 5.47 -6.63 22.61
CA GLU A 12 6.91 -6.86 22.51
C GLU A 12 7.30 -8.34 22.55
N SER A 13 6.45 -9.20 23.11
CA SER A 13 6.69 -10.65 23.22
C SER A 13 5.52 -11.48 22.69
N ARG A 14 5.84 -12.67 22.15
CA ARG A 14 4.86 -13.67 21.73
C ARG A 14 3.92 -14.07 22.86
N VAL A 15 4.45 -14.17 24.09
CA VAL A 15 3.68 -14.55 25.28
C VAL A 15 2.58 -13.53 25.54
N GLU A 16 2.90 -12.24 25.52
CA GLU A 16 1.91 -11.20 25.76
C GLU A 16 0.92 -11.07 24.60
N VAL A 17 1.36 -11.27 23.35
CA VAL A 17 0.45 -11.35 22.19
C VAL A 17 -0.55 -12.49 22.37
N ASN A 18 -0.11 -13.69 22.75
CA ASN A 18 -1.00 -14.82 23.02
C ASN A 18 -1.98 -14.52 24.17
N MET A 19 -1.49 -13.94 25.27
CA MET A 19 -2.35 -13.57 26.41
C MET A 19 -3.41 -12.55 26.00
N LYS A 20 -3.03 -11.50 25.27
CA LYS A 20 -3.97 -10.49 24.74
C LYS A 20 -4.96 -11.14 23.78
N LEU A 21 -4.50 -11.98 22.87
CA LEU A 21 -5.36 -12.64 21.88
C LEU A 21 -6.45 -13.51 22.55
N GLU A 22 -6.06 -14.29 23.57
CA GLU A 22 -6.98 -15.14 24.32
C GLU A 22 -7.95 -14.31 25.20
N LEU A 23 -7.46 -13.25 25.83
CA LEU A 23 -8.29 -12.30 26.57
C LEU A 23 -9.36 -11.66 25.66
N TRP A 24 -8.95 -11.24 24.46
CA TRP A 24 -9.85 -10.67 23.46
C TRP A 24 -10.89 -11.70 23.01
N ARG A 25 -10.49 -12.96 22.79
CA ARG A 25 -11.40 -14.05 22.47
C ARG A 25 -12.47 -14.23 23.54
N HIS A 26 -12.06 -14.44 24.79
CA HIS A 26 -13.00 -14.61 25.89
C HIS A 26 -13.95 -13.41 26.05
N THR A 27 -13.41 -12.19 25.94
CA THR A 27 -14.21 -10.97 26.09
C THR A 27 -15.24 -10.84 24.97
N LEU A 28 -14.84 -11.06 23.72
CA LEU A 28 -15.72 -10.99 22.56
C LEU A 28 -16.79 -12.08 22.58
N GLU A 29 -16.41 -13.32 22.91
CA GLU A 29 -17.34 -14.45 22.98
C GLU A 29 -18.34 -14.32 24.12
N SER A 30 -17.94 -13.76 25.27
CA SER A 30 -18.88 -13.46 26.36
C SER A 30 -19.97 -12.46 25.95
N ARG A 31 -19.72 -11.66 24.91
CA ARG A 31 -20.66 -10.70 24.33
C ARG A 31 -21.33 -11.21 23.04
N GLY A 32 -21.17 -12.49 22.71
CA GLY A 32 -21.79 -13.12 21.55
C GLY A 32 -21.06 -12.93 20.21
N PHE A 33 -19.86 -12.34 20.21
CA PHE A 33 -19.03 -12.23 19.01
C PHE A 33 -18.15 -13.46 18.84
N ARG A 34 -17.68 -13.73 17.62
CA ARG A 34 -16.75 -14.83 17.33
C ARG A 34 -15.59 -14.36 16.46
N LEU A 35 -14.39 -14.79 16.81
CA LEU A 35 -13.20 -14.56 16.00
C LEU A 35 -13.18 -15.51 14.80
N ARG A 36 -12.91 -14.97 13.61
CA ARG A 36 -12.76 -15.78 12.41
C ARG A 36 -11.31 -16.24 12.27
N ARG A 37 -11.02 -17.45 12.75
CA ARG A 37 -9.67 -18.05 12.75
C ARG A 37 -8.96 -18.03 11.41
N THR A 38 -9.68 -18.32 10.32
CA THR A 38 -9.11 -18.34 8.96
C THR A 38 -8.67 -16.97 8.46
N LYS A 39 -9.10 -15.88 9.10
CA LYS A 39 -8.65 -14.51 8.83
C LYS A 39 -7.69 -13.98 9.90
N THR A 40 -7.55 -14.67 11.03
CA THR A 40 -6.61 -14.29 12.08
C THR A 40 -5.23 -14.75 11.64
N GLU A 41 -4.33 -13.80 11.50
CA GLU A 41 -2.95 -14.02 11.10
C GLU A 41 -2.05 -13.27 12.10
N TYR A 42 -0.79 -13.68 12.21
CA TYR A 42 0.20 -12.94 12.99
C TYR A 42 1.46 -12.71 12.17
N MET A 43 2.16 -11.63 12.50
CA MET A 43 3.44 -11.26 11.92
C MET A 43 4.38 -10.92 13.07
N MET A 44 5.58 -11.49 13.02
CA MET A 44 6.66 -11.12 13.93
C MET A 44 7.52 -10.09 13.22
N CYS A 45 7.76 -8.94 13.86
CA CYS A 45 8.57 -7.89 13.27
C CYS A 45 10.03 -8.03 13.72
N ASP A 46 10.94 -8.25 12.76
CA ASP A 46 12.36 -8.52 13.01
C ASP A 46 13.16 -7.21 13.16
N PHE A 47 12.60 -6.23 13.88
CA PHE A 47 13.24 -4.91 14.04
C PHE A 47 14.51 -4.95 14.91
N SER A 48 14.71 -6.05 15.65
CA SER A 48 15.91 -6.25 16.48
C SER A 48 16.54 -7.61 16.17
N PRO A 49 17.87 -7.68 15.98
CA PRO A 49 18.56 -8.92 15.62
C PRO A 49 18.64 -9.93 16.79
N THR A 50 18.17 -9.56 17.97
CA THR A 50 18.43 -10.27 19.24
C THR A 50 17.28 -11.10 19.77
N ARG A 51 16.10 -11.10 19.14
CA ARG A 51 14.93 -11.85 19.63
C ARG A 51 14.58 -13.00 18.69
N TYR A 52 15.26 -14.13 18.87
CA TYR A 52 14.70 -15.43 18.46
C TYR A 52 13.76 -15.88 19.58
N GLU A 53 12.46 -15.64 19.41
CA GLU A 53 11.45 -16.25 20.26
C GLU A 53 11.01 -17.57 19.62
N ASP A 54 11.26 -18.68 20.32
CA ASP A 54 10.83 -20.00 19.90
C ASP A 54 9.32 -20.20 20.15
N GLY A 55 8.67 -20.92 19.23
CA GLY A 55 7.25 -21.25 19.26
C GLY A 55 6.33 -20.31 18.45
N ASP A 56 5.09 -20.77 18.26
CA ASP A 56 4.08 -20.08 17.47
C ASP A 56 3.02 -19.36 18.33
N VAL A 57 2.33 -18.40 17.71
CA VAL A 57 1.11 -17.80 18.26
C VAL A 57 -0.03 -18.79 18.07
N SER A 58 -0.80 -19.05 19.12
CA SER A 58 -1.91 -19.99 19.07
C SER A 58 -3.19 -19.38 19.63
N LEU A 59 -4.32 -19.79 19.06
CA LEU A 59 -5.65 -19.41 19.48
C LEU A 59 -6.41 -20.70 19.79
N GLU A 60 -6.80 -20.89 21.06
CA GLU A 60 -7.36 -22.16 21.56
C GLU A 60 -6.51 -23.40 21.21
N GLY A 61 -5.18 -23.29 21.32
CA GLY A 61 -4.26 -24.38 21.01
C GLY A 61 -4.06 -24.67 19.52
N GLN A 62 -4.76 -23.98 18.62
CA GLN A 62 -4.50 -24.04 17.18
C GLN A 62 -3.51 -22.94 16.77
N VAL A 63 -2.49 -23.31 16.01
CA VAL A 63 -1.49 -22.37 15.51
C VAL A 63 -2.13 -21.38 14.53
N VAL A 64 -1.94 -20.09 14.79
CA VAL A 64 -2.37 -18.99 13.92
C VAL A 64 -1.41 -18.94 12.72
N ALA A 65 -1.88 -18.54 11.54
CA ALA A 65 -1.01 -18.46 10.38
C ALA A 65 0.03 -17.33 10.54
N LYS A 66 1.31 -17.68 10.53
CA LYS A 66 2.43 -16.73 10.45
C LYS A 66 2.54 -16.15 9.04
N LYS A 67 2.70 -14.83 8.92
CA LYS A 67 2.94 -14.13 7.66
C LYS A 67 4.13 -13.20 7.77
N ASP A 68 4.87 -13.06 6.66
CA ASP A 68 5.95 -12.07 6.52
C ASP A 68 5.42 -10.70 6.04
N THR A 69 4.25 -10.71 5.40
CA THR A 69 3.56 -9.50 4.95
C THR A 69 2.07 -9.58 5.28
N PHE A 70 1.50 -8.46 5.69
CA PHE A 70 0.11 -8.39 6.13
C PHE A 70 -0.60 -7.20 5.50
N ARG A 71 -1.86 -7.39 5.05
CA ARG A 71 -2.67 -6.28 4.55
C ARG A 71 -3.55 -5.74 5.67
N TYR A 72 -3.37 -4.47 6.02
CA TYR A 72 -4.22 -3.78 6.98
C TYR A 72 -4.75 -2.47 6.39
N LEU A 73 -6.08 -2.32 6.35
CA LEU A 73 -6.77 -1.13 5.80
C LEU A 73 -6.27 -0.71 4.41
N GLY A 74 -5.92 -1.71 3.60
CA GLY A 74 -5.39 -1.58 2.25
C GLY A 74 -3.87 -1.40 2.15
N SER A 75 -3.18 -1.07 3.23
CA SER A 75 -1.71 -0.96 3.23
C SER A 75 -1.04 -2.30 3.52
N MET A 76 0.11 -2.53 2.89
CA MET A 76 0.94 -3.72 3.12
C MET A 76 2.00 -3.44 4.17
N LEU A 77 1.92 -4.16 5.28
CA LEU A 77 2.94 -4.18 6.33
C LEU A 77 3.92 -5.31 6.04
N GLN A 78 5.20 -5.10 6.33
CA GLN A 78 6.26 -6.08 6.19
C GLN A 78 6.98 -6.27 7.52
N LYS A 79 7.44 -7.49 7.78
CA LYS A 79 8.13 -7.84 9.04
C LYS A 79 9.42 -7.04 9.29
N ASP A 80 10.10 -6.62 8.23
CA ASP A 80 11.34 -5.84 8.27
C ASP A 80 11.09 -4.32 8.35
N GLY A 81 9.82 -3.90 8.26
CA GLY A 81 9.41 -2.50 8.30
C GLY A 81 9.67 -1.74 7.01
N ASP A 82 10.07 -2.44 5.94
CA ASP A 82 10.19 -1.83 4.63
C ASP A 82 8.81 -1.55 4.03
N ILE A 83 8.75 -0.67 3.03
CA ILE A 83 7.51 -0.30 2.33
C ILE A 83 7.49 -0.77 0.88
N ASP A 84 8.47 -1.57 0.45
CA ASP A 84 8.54 -2.08 -0.93
C ASP A 84 7.24 -2.74 -1.39
N GLU A 85 6.66 -3.62 -0.58
CA GLU A 85 5.43 -4.31 -0.96
C GLU A 85 4.23 -3.36 -0.97
N ASP A 86 4.19 -2.35 -0.10
CA ASP A 86 3.12 -1.34 -0.13
C ASP A 86 3.24 -0.45 -1.37
N VAL A 87 4.46 -0.01 -1.71
CA VAL A 87 4.72 0.78 -2.93
C VAL A 87 4.33 -0.02 -4.18
N LYS A 88 4.71 -1.30 -4.28
CA LYS A 88 4.31 -2.19 -5.38
C LYS A 88 2.79 -2.37 -5.43
N HIS A 89 2.16 -2.56 -4.27
CA HIS A 89 0.72 -2.71 -4.15
C HIS A 89 -0.01 -1.46 -4.66
N ARG A 90 0.43 -0.26 -4.26
CA ARG A 90 -0.15 1.02 -4.68
C ARG A 90 0.09 1.34 -6.14
N ILE A 91 1.27 1.04 -6.69
CA ILE A 91 1.53 1.14 -8.13
C ILE A 91 0.55 0.23 -8.89
N SER A 92 0.34 -1.00 -8.41
CA SER A 92 -0.60 -1.95 -9.01
C SER A 92 -2.05 -1.46 -8.94
N ALA A 93 -2.46 -0.88 -7.81
CA ALA A 93 -3.76 -0.23 -7.66
C ALA A 93 -3.93 0.95 -8.63
N GLY A 94 -2.89 1.76 -8.82
CA GLY A 94 -2.84 2.82 -9.82
C GLY A 94 -3.03 2.28 -11.25
N TRP A 95 -2.36 1.18 -11.61
CA TRP A 95 -2.55 0.53 -12.91
C TRP A 95 -3.95 -0.04 -13.10
N LEU A 96 -4.55 -0.59 -12.04
CA LEU A 96 -5.93 -1.07 -12.10
C LEU A 96 -6.89 0.10 -12.38
N LYS A 97 -6.72 1.23 -11.70
CA LYS A 97 -7.49 2.45 -11.97
C LYS A 97 -7.27 2.96 -13.38
N TRP A 98 -6.02 3.00 -13.84
CA TRP A 98 -5.69 3.36 -15.24
C TRP A 98 -6.43 2.46 -16.24
N ARG A 99 -6.44 1.14 -16.00
CA ARG A 99 -7.14 0.18 -16.87
C ARG A 99 -8.64 0.44 -16.90
N GLN A 100 -9.27 0.75 -15.77
CA GLN A 100 -10.70 1.08 -15.69
C GLN A 100 -11.08 2.30 -16.52
N VAL A 101 -10.21 3.31 -16.61
CA VAL A 101 -10.44 4.54 -17.39
C VAL A 101 -9.76 4.52 -18.77
N SER A 102 -9.26 3.37 -19.20
CA SER A 102 -8.48 3.24 -20.44
C SER A 102 -9.27 3.64 -21.69
N GLY A 103 -10.59 3.48 -21.71
CA GLY A 103 -11.43 3.96 -22.81
C GLY A 103 -11.27 5.46 -23.09
N VAL A 104 -11.16 6.28 -22.04
CA VAL A 104 -10.93 7.74 -22.16
C VAL A 104 -9.44 8.04 -22.39
N LEU A 105 -8.54 7.33 -21.71
CA LEU A 105 -7.10 7.60 -21.79
C LEU A 105 -6.47 7.16 -23.12
N CYS A 106 -7.01 6.13 -23.76
CA CYS A 106 -6.50 5.62 -25.04
C CYS A 106 -7.19 6.25 -26.25
N ASP A 107 -8.31 6.95 -26.08
CA ASP A 107 -8.98 7.65 -27.18
C ASP A 107 -8.12 8.84 -27.66
N LYS A 108 -7.84 8.87 -28.96
CA LYS A 108 -7.08 9.95 -29.61
C LYS A 108 -7.86 11.26 -29.70
N LYS A 109 -9.19 11.21 -29.66
CA LYS A 109 -10.08 12.39 -29.69
C LYS A 109 -10.08 13.16 -28.37
N VAL A 110 -9.71 12.49 -27.27
CA VAL A 110 -9.67 13.11 -25.94
C VAL A 110 -8.43 14.00 -25.81
N PRO A 111 -8.58 15.29 -25.47
CA PRO A 111 -7.44 16.19 -25.27
C PRO A 111 -6.48 15.71 -24.18
N GLN A 112 -5.17 15.85 -24.42
CA GLN A 112 -4.13 15.40 -23.47
C GLN A 112 -4.24 16.05 -22.09
N ARG A 113 -4.65 17.33 -22.02
CA ARG A 113 -4.93 18.04 -20.76
C ARG A 113 -6.04 17.39 -19.95
N LEU A 114 -7.08 16.87 -20.62
CA LEU A 114 -8.18 16.17 -19.97
C LEU A 114 -7.72 14.81 -19.44
N LYS A 115 -6.91 14.07 -20.21
CA LYS A 115 -6.28 12.82 -19.74
C LYS A 115 -5.41 13.04 -18.50
N GLY A 116 -4.64 14.13 -18.48
CA GLY A 116 -3.90 14.55 -17.30
C GLY A 116 -4.80 14.85 -16.10
N LYS A 117 -5.98 15.45 -16.30
CA LYS A 117 -6.98 15.65 -15.24
C LYS A 117 -7.46 14.32 -14.66
N PHE A 118 -7.82 13.35 -15.50
CA PHE A 118 -8.19 12.00 -15.05
C PHE A 118 -7.10 11.32 -14.23
N TYR A 119 -5.84 11.45 -14.68
CA TYR A 119 -4.72 10.93 -13.90
C TYR A 119 -4.65 11.55 -12.50
N ARG A 120 -4.74 12.89 -12.41
CA ARG A 120 -4.70 13.60 -11.11
C ARG A 120 -5.86 13.22 -10.19
N THR A 121 -7.05 12.97 -10.73
CA THR A 121 -8.27 12.78 -9.93
C THR A 121 -8.58 11.32 -9.58
N ALA A 122 -8.19 10.36 -10.42
CA ALA A 122 -8.59 8.95 -10.25
C ALA A 122 -7.40 8.00 -10.03
N ILE A 123 -6.25 8.27 -10.64
CA ILE A 123 -5.11 7.33 -10.65
C ILE A 123 -4.11 7.70 -9.57
N ARG A 124 -3.67 8.96 -9.52
CA ARG A 124 -2.71 9.44 -8.53
C ARG A 124 -3.17 9.19 -7.09
N PRO A 125 -4.43 9.45 -6.70
CA PRO A 125 -4.87 9.18 -5.34
C PRO A 125 -4.77 7.68 -4.97
N ALA A 126 -4.99 6.77 -5.92
CA ALA A 126 -4.83 5.34 -5.68
C ALA A 126 -3.36 4.93 -5.48
N ILE A 127 -2.42 5.63 -6.14
CA ILE A 127 -0.97 5.41 -5.98
C ILE A 127 -0.47 6.01 -4.66
N LEU A 128 -1.01 7.16 -4.24
CA LEU A 128 -0.54 7.89 -3.06
C LEU A 128 -1.30 7.56 -1.77
N TYR A 129 -2.31 6.68 -1.82
CA TYR A 129 -3.02 6.27 -0.61
C TYR A 129 -2.06 5.62 0.37
N GLY A 130 -2.09 6.08 1.63
CA GLY A 130 -1.23 5.58 2.71
C GLY A 130 0.21 6.09 2.66
N ALA A 131 0.56 6.89 1.65
CA ALA A 131 1.93 7.38 1.48
C ALA A 131 2.35 8.42 2.53
N GLU A 132 1.40 8.95 3.28
CA GLU A 132 1.59 9.92 4.35
C GLU A 132 2.44 9.35 5.50
N CYS A 133 2.33 8.03 5.72
CA CYS A 133 3.02 7.29 6.78
C CYS A 133 4.28 6.55 6.28
N TRP A 134 4.67 6.72 5.01
CA TRP A 134 5.78 5.98 4.44
C TRP A 134 7.15 6.55 4.86
N PRO A 135 8.07 5.73 5.42
CA PRO A 135 9.49 6.08 5.54
C PRO A 135 10.20 6.01 4.17
N THR A 136 9.87 6.92 3.25
CA THR A 136 10.31 6.80 1.85
C THR A 136 11.80 7.09 1.66
N LYS A 137 12.55 6.09 1.21
CA LYS A 137 13.88 6.15 0.59
C LYS A 137 13.81 6.60 -0.89
N ARG A 138 14.94 7.09 -1.43
CA ARG A 138 15.06 7.53 -2.85
C ARG A 138 14.56 6.50 -3.87
N ARG A 139 14.85 5.22 -3.65
CA ARG A 139 14.41 4.14 -4.54
C ARG A 139 12.89 4.03 -4.68
N HIS A 140 12.13 4.30 -3.62
CA HIS A 140 10.66 4.24 -3.66
C HIS A 140 10.10 5.41 -4.45
N VAL A 141 10.64 6.62 -4.25
CA VAL A 141 10.30 7.80 -5.06
C VAL A 141 10.62 7.57 -6.54
N GLN A 142 11.76 6.93 -6.83
CA GLN A 142 12.14 6.54 -8.18
C GLN A 142 11.14 5.54 -8.78
N GLN A 143 10.73 4.51 -8.05
CA GLN A 143 9.74 3.52 -8.49
C GLN A 143 8.41 4.19 -8.85
N LEU A 144 7.91 5.07 -7.98
CA LEU A 144 6.68 5.83 -8.21
C LEU A 144 6.80 6.74 -9.44
N SER A 145 7.93 7.44 -9.58
CA SER A 145 8.20 8.33 -10.72
C SER A 145 8.27 7.56 -12.05
N VAL A 146 8.90 6.38 -12.06
CA VAL A 146 8.94 5.50 -13.23
C VAL A 146 7.54 5.01 -13.60
N ALA A 147 6.74 4.59 -12.61
CA ALA A 147 5.36 4.16 -12.83
C ALA A 147 4.48 5.29 -13.37
N GLU A 148 4.55 6.50 -12.78
CA GLU A 148 3.85 7.70 -13.27
C GLU A 148 4.24 7.97 -14.72
N MET A 149 5.53 8.11 -15.02
CA MET A 149 5.98 8.45 -16.36
C MET A 149 5.60 7.39 -17.40
N ARG A 150 5.59 6.11 -17.03
CA ARG A 150 5.10 5.04 -17.90
C ARG A 150 3.62 5.21 -18.23
N MET A 151 2.78 5.53 -17.25
CA MET A 151 1.36 5.83 -17.47
C MET A 151 1.18 7.08 -18.35
N LEU A 152 1.89 8.18 -18.04
CA LEU A 152 1.80 9.46 -18.78
C LEU A 152 2.21 9.31 -20.24
N ARG A 153 3.33 8.60 -20.50
CA ARG A 153 3.80 8.32 -21.86
C ARG A 153 2.79 7.50 -22.65
N TRP A 154 2.18 6.50 -22.03
CA TRP A 154 1.23 5.62 -22.71
C TRP A 154 0.03 6.39 -23.26
N PHE A 155 -0.63 7.22 -22.46
CA PHE A 155 -1.81 7.94 -22.94
C PHE A 155 -1.46 9.11 -23.90
N CYS A 156 -0.20 9.56 -23.88
CA CYS A 156 0.38 10.43 -24.90
C CYS A 156 0.75 9.69 -26.21
N GLY A 157 0.63 8.36 -26.25
CA GLY A 157 1.05 7.54 -27.38
C GLY A 157 2.57 7.59 -27.61
N ARG A 158 3.35 7.82 -26.55
CA ARG A 158 4.81 7.95 -26.62
C ARG A 158 5.51 6.75 -26.00
N THR A 159 6.66 6.41 -26.56
CA THR A 159 7.55 5.36 -26.08
C THR A 159 8.90 5.95 -25.71
N GLY A 160 9.79 5.14 -25.13
CA GLY A 160 11.17 5.58 -24.86
C GLY A 160 11.97 5.90 -26.14
N ARG A 161 11.56 5.36 -27.29
CA ARG A 161 12.23 5.60 -28.58
C ARG A 161 12.03 7.01 -29.11
N ASP A 162 10.96 7.68 -28.68
CA ASP A 162 10.66 9.04 -29.12
C ASP A 162 11.61 10.08 -28.51
N ARG A 163 12.45 9.70 -27.52
CA ARG A 163 13.44 10.56 -26.84
C ARG A 163 12.88 11.90 -26.32
N VAL A 164 11.56 11.98 -26.14
CA VAL A 164 10.88 13.15 -25.55
C VAL A 164 11.23 13.24 -24.07
N ARG A 165 11.57 14.45 -23.60
CA ARG A 165 11.90 14.72 -22.20
C ARG A 165 10.70 14.48 -21.28
N ASN A 166 10.96 14.07 -20.04
CA ASN A 166 9.89 13.82 -19.07
C ASN A 166 9.12 15.10 -18.73
N GLU A 167 9.83 16.23 -18.60
CA GLU A 167 9.26 17.56 -18.35
C GLU A 167 8.25 17.93 -19.43
N GLU A 168 8.60 17.75 -20.70
CA GLU A 168 7.73 18.08 -21.83
C GLU A 168 6.43 17.26 -21.82
N ILE A 169 6.49 15.97 -21.46
CA ILE A 169 5.30 15.14 -21.32
C ILE A 169 4.41 15.68 -20.19
N ARG A 170 4.99 16.00 -19.05
CA ARG A 170 4.29 16.57 -17.89
C ARG A 170 3.61 17.89 -18.23
N ASP A 171 4.28 18.77 -18.96
CA ASP A 171 3.73 20.05 -19.40
C ASP A 171 2.55 19.88 -20.36
N ARG A 172 2.68 18.98 -21.34
CA ARG A 172 1.60 18.67 -22.31
C ARG A 172 0.34 18.18 -21.61
N VAL A 173 0.48 17.36 -20.57
CA VAL A 173 -0.66 16.77 -19.84
C VAL A 173 -1.09 17.62 -18.63
N GLY A 174 -0.27 18.58 -18.22
CA GLY A 174 -0.48 19.45 -17.06
C GLY A 174 -0.36 18.75 -15.72
N VAL A 175 0.58 17.81 -15.56
CA VAL A 175 0.72 16.98 -14.35
C VAL A 175 2.06 17.28 -13.68
N ALA A 176 2.02 17.84 -12.47
CA ALA A 176 3.21 18.02 -11.63
C ALA A 176 3.83 16.65 -11.25
N PRO A 177 5.15 16.53 -11.02
CA PRO A 177 5.80 15.29 -10.60
C PRO A 177 5.14 14.62 -9.38
N ILE A 178 5.07 13.29 -9.38
CA ILE A 178 4.55 12.54 -8.22
C ILE A 178 5.37 12.76 -6.94
N GLU A 179 6.67 13.00 -7.06
CA GLU A 179 7.56 13.30 -5.93
C GLU A 179 7.12 14.56 -5.17
N GLU A 180 6.81 15.64 -5.87
CA GLU A 180 6.30 16.87 -5.25
C GLU A 180 4.98 16.61 -4.49
N LYS A 181 4.12 15.76 -5.07
CA LYS A 181 2.85 15.40 -4.43
C LYS A 181 3.02 14.47 -3.25
N LEU A 182 3.97 13.55 -3.32
CA LEU A 182 4.33 12.68 -2.22
C LEU A 182 4.78 13.51 -1.00
N ILE A 183 5.59 14.56 -1.21
CA ILE A 183 6.03 15.48 -0.15
C ILE A 183 4.83 16.25 0.42
N GLN A 184 3.93 16.75 -0.43
CA GLN A 184 2.73 17.47 0.02
C GLN A 184 1.77 16.61 0.85
N HIS A 185 1.75 15.30 0.62
CA HIS A 185 0.92 14.35 1.34
C HIS A 185 1.52 13.87 2.66
N ARG A 186 2.77 14.23 3.00
CA ARG A 186 3.33 13.82 4.30
C ARG A 186 2.66 14.56 5.45
N LEU A 187 2.33 13.82 6.50
CA LEU A 187 1.98 14.40 7.78
C LEU A 187 3.22 15.15 8.31
N ARG A 188 3.03 16.42 8.70
CA ARG A 188 4.04 17.24 9.34
C ARG A 188 4.11 16.96 10.83
#